data_AF-S4R5C9-F1
#
_entry.id   AF-S4R5C9-F1
#
_cell.length_a   1.000
_cell.length_b   1.000
_cell.length_c   1.000
_cell.angle_alpha   90.00
_cell.angle_beta   90.00
_cell.angle_gamma   90.00
#
_symmetry.space_group_name_H-M   'P 1'
#
loop_
_entity.id
_entity.type
_entity.pdbx_description
1 polymer ?
#
loop_
_entity_poly.entity_id
_entity_poly.type
_entity_poly.pdbx_seq_one_letter_code
_entity_poly.pdbx_strand_id
1 'polypeptide(L)'
;RCTYAVGNHEYVEAYKYQTVVVQYPSKAFQADKEENWALPIMNSVTLDLRIFANSVSLTFHPLLESIHKQGDTLEKAADTLMSCFRVCASDNRAGIDDSKKWGMLFLVNQLFKIYFKINKLHLCKPLIRAIDSSPLKDEYTKAQRVTFKYYVGRKAMFDSDFKQAEEYLSFAFSHCHRSSQKNKRMILIYLLPVKMLLGHMPTLRLLKKYDLMQFADVTKAVR
;
A
#
# COMPACT_ATOMS: atom_id res chain seq x y z
N ARG A 1 -24.32 -6.35 -10.86
CA ARG A 1 -24.17 -4.97 -11.38
C ARG A 1 -22.70 -4.55 -11.45
N CYS A 2 -21.95 -4.54 -10.34
CA CYS A 2 -20.51 -4.22 -10.39
C CYS A 2 -19.71 -5.17 -11.31
N THR A 3 -19.87 -6.49 -11.15
CA THR A 3 -19.22 -7.50 -12.00
C THR A 3 -19.56 -7.37 -13.49
N TYR A 4 -20.82 -7.02 -13.79
CA TYR A 4 -21.28 -6.77 -15.15
C TYR A 4 -20.60 -5.54 -15.76
N ALA A 5 -20.55 -4.41 -15.03
CA ALA A 5 -19.86 -3.20 -15.47
C ALA A 5 -18.36 -3.45 -15.70
N VAL A 6 -17.70 -4.24 -14.84
CA VAL A 6 -16.31 -4.67 -15.05
C VAL A 6 -16.15 -5.51 -16.32
N GLY A 7 -17.08 -6.44 -16.58
CA GLY A 7 -17.09 -7.25 -17.79
C GLY A 7 -17.21 -6.42 -19.08
N ASN A 8 -17.91 -5.28 -19.01
CA ASN A 8 -18.07 -4.35 -20.12
C ASN A 8 -17.00 -3.24 -20.17
N HIS A 9 -15.96 -3.30 -19.33
CA HIS A 9 -14.95 -2.25 -19.18
C HIS A 9 -15.47 -0.87 -18.75
N GLU A 10 -16.65 -0.81 -18.15
CA GLU A 10 -17.29 0.40 -17.61
C GLU A 10 -16.79 0.68 -16.18
N TYR A 11 -15.50 1.01 -16.05
CA TYR A 11 -14.86 1.15 -14.73
C TYR A 11 -15.43 2.27 -13.87
N VAL A 12 -15.97 3.34 -14.48
CA VAL A 12 -16.61 4.44 -13.73
C VAL A 12 -17.84 3.94 -13.00
N GLU A 13 -18.66 3.14 -13.67
CA GLU A 13 -19.89 2.61 -13.12
C GLU A 13 -19.61 1.48 -12.11
N ALA A 14 -18.62 0.64 -12.41
CA ALA A 14 -18.09 -0.35 -11.46
C ALA A 14 -17.61 0.33 -10.16
N TYR A 15 -16.86 1.44 -10.26
CA TYR A 15 -16.41 2.20 -9.09
C TYR A 15 -17.56 2.75 -8.25
N LYS A 16 -18.61 3.30 -8.88
CA LYS A 16 -19.80 3.80 -8.17
C LYS A 16 -20.50 2.67 -7.41
N TYR A 17 -20.76 1.54 -8.08
CA TYR A 17 -21.37 0.38 -7.42
C TYR A 17 -20.50 -0.14 -6.27
N GLN A 18 -19.19 -0.22 -6.49
CA GLN A 18 -18.26 -0.71 -5.47
C GLN A 18 -18.18 0.20 -4.24
N THR A 19 -18.29 1.52 -4.43
CA THR A 19 -18.32 2.49 -3.32
C THR A 19 -19.49 2.22 -2.37
N VAL A 20 -20.65 1.84 -2.92
CA VAL A 20 -21.81 1.44 -2.12
C VAL A 20 -21.55 0.10 -1.42
N VAL A 21 -20.96 -0.87 -2.12
CA VAL A 21 -20.66 -2.20 -1.57
C VAL A 21 -19.73 -2.12 -0.35
N VAL A 22 -18.71 -1.26 -0.37
CA VAL A 22 -17.75 -1.10 0.74
C VAL A 22 -18.41 -0.64 2.05
N GLN A 23 -19.58 0.01 1.97
CA GLN A 23 -20.30 0.45 3.16
C GLN A 23 -20.90 -0.72 3.97
N TYR A 24 -21.23 -1.85 3.34
CA TYR A 24 -21.92 -2.95 4.04
C TYR A 24 -21.03 -3.66 5.06
N PRO A 25 -19.78 -4.07 4.76
CA PRO A 25 -18.90 -4.65 5.79
C PRO A 25 -18.61 -3.68 6.93
N SER A 26 -18.55 -2.38 6.64
CA SER A 26 -18.37 -1.35 7.68
C SER A 26 -19.58 -1.28 8.62
N LYS A 27 -20.80 -1.39 8.09
CA LYS A 27 -22.03 -1.45 8.90
C LYS A 27 -22.11 -2.75 9.70
N ALA A 28 -21.75 -3.89 9.10
CA ALA A 28 -21.71 -5.17 9.78
C ALA A 28 -20.77 -5.12 11.00
N PHE A 29 -19.57 -4.56 10.85
CA PHE A 29 -18.63 -4.38 11.97
C PHE A 29 -19.11 -3.46 13.10
N GLN A 30 -20.02 -2.54 12.80
CA GLN A 30 -20.62 -1.67 13.83
C GLN A 30 -21.76 -2.37 14.57
N ALA A 31 -22.50 -3.25 13.88
CA ALA A 31 -23.54 -4.09 14.48
C ALA A 31 -22.92 -5.19 15.36
N ASP A 32 -21.98 -5.96 14.79
CA ASP A 32 -21.33 -7.09 15.45
C ASP A 32 -20.02 -6.62 16.08
N LYS A 33 -20.09 -6.16 17.34
CA LYS A 33 -18.96 -5.49 17.99
C LYS A 33 -17.81 -6.44 18.34
N GLU A 34 -18.10 -7.72 18.55
CA GLU A 34 -17.16 -8.69 19.13
C GLU A 34 -16.59 -9.68 18.10
N GLU A 35 -17.05 -9.65 16.85
CA GLU A 35 -16.62 -10.59 15.82
C GLU A 35 -15.90 -9.90 14.66
N ASN A 36 -15.03 -10.65 13.96
CA ASN A 36 -14.28 -10.19 12.80
C ASN A 36 -14.56 -10.97 11.50
N TRP A 37 -15.62 -11.78 11.45
CA TRP A 37 -15.97 -12.65 10.32
C TRP A 37 -16.01 -11.92 8.97
N ALA A 38 -16.39 -10.63 8.95
CA ALA A 38 -16.47 -9.81 7.74
C ALA A 38 -15.12 -9.22 7.28
N LEU A 39 -13.98 -9.50 7.96
CA LEU A 39 -12.65 -9.02 7.54
C LEU A 39 -12.23 -9.48 6.15
N PRO A 40 -12.37 -10.77 5.76
CA PRO A 40 -12.06 -11.20 4.40
C PRO A 40 -12.89 -10.45 3.35
N ILE A 41 -14.17 -10.20 3.65
CA ILE A 41 -15.08 -9.45 2.76
C ILE A 41 -14.59 -8.01 2.64
N MET A 42 -14.34 -7.33 3.76
CA MET A 42 -13.77 -5.98 3.81
C MET A 42 -12.51 -5.87 2.97
N ASN A 43 -11.58 -6.82 3.12
CA ASN A 43 -10.33 -6.84 2.37
C ASN A 43 -10.56 -6.98 0.85
N SER A 44 -11.48 -7.85 0.44
CA SER A 44 -11.81 -8.01 -0.98
C SER A 44 -12.45 -6.74 -1.55
N VAL A 45 -13.48 -6.21 -0.89
CA VAL A 45 -14.24 -5.08 -1.45
C VAL A 45 -13.42 -3.79 -1.49
N THR A 46 -12.52 -3.58 -0.53
CA THR A 46 -11.62 -2.42 -0.52
C THR A 46 -10.48 -2.55 -1.53
N LEU A 47 -9.99 -3.77 -1.77
CA LEU A 47 -9.06 -4.05 -2.86
C LEU A 47 -9.67 -3.73 -4.22
N ASP A 48 -10.89 -4.21 -4.46
CA ASP A 48 -11.63 -3.99 -5.70
C ASP A 48 -11.90 -2.50 -5.90
N LEU A 49 -12.34 -1.78 -4.86
CA LEU A 49 -12.54 -0.33 -4.93
C LEU A 49 -11.27 0.40 -5.39
N ARG A 50 -10.11 0.04 -4.81
CA ARG A 50 -8.82 0.60 -5.21
C ARG A 50 -8.47 0.25 -6.65
N ILE A 51 -8.71 -1.00 -7.09
CA ILE A 51 -8.45 -1.43 -8.48
C ILE A 51 -9.32 -0.63 -9.44
N PHE A 52 -10.62 -0.51 -9.19
CA PHE A 52 -11.54 0.23 -10.05
C PHE A 52 -11.22 1.71 -10.07
N ALA A 53 -10.96 2.33 -8.91
CA ALA A 53 -10.51 3.73 -8.85
C ALA A 53 -9.23 3.95 -9.68
N ASN A 54 -8.29 3.01 -9.61
CA ASN A 54 -7.06 3.04 -10.39
C ASN A 54 -7.30 2.87 -11.90
N SER A 55 -8.23 2.00 -12.30
CA SER A 55 -8.60 1.80 -13.71
C SER A 55 -9.34 3.00 -14.29
N VAL A 56 -10.26 3.60 -13.53
CA VAL A 56 -10.90 4.88 -13.88
C VAL A 56 -9.84 5.95 -14.09
N SER A 57 -8.88 6.04 -13.16
CA SER A 57 -7.74 6.94 -13.23
C SER A 57 -6.90 6.78 -14.50
N LEU A 58 -6.79 5.57 -15.07
CA LEU A 58 -6.00 5.29 -16.27
C LEU A 58 -6.80 5.52 -17.57
N THR A 59 -8.13 5.42 -17.52
CA THR A 59 -9.01 5.58 -18.68
C THR A 59 -9.13 7.05 -19.11
N PHE A 60 -8.98 7.97 -18.15
CA PHE A 60 -8.87 9.39 -18.41
C PHE A 60 -7.46 9.73 -18.93
N HIS A 61 -7.27 9.73 -20.27
CA HIS A 61 -6.06 10.15 -21.00
C HIS A 61 -5.54 11.53 -20.52
N PRO A 62 -4.23 11.88 -20.57
CA PRO A 62 -3.62 12.98 -19.83
C PRO A 62 -3.85 14.35 -20.49
N LEU A 63 -5.11 14.77 -20.59
CA LEU A 63 -5.47 16.18 -20.73
C LEU A 63 -5.47 16.81 -19.33
N LEU A 64 -5.06 18.07 -19.19
CA LEU A 64 -4.88 18.73 -17.88
C LEU A 64 -6.12 18.65 -16.97
N GLU A 65 -7.33 18.73 -17.52
CA GLU A 65 -8.58 18.56 -16.75
C GLU A 65 -8.80 17.13 -16.22
N SER A 66 -8.26 16.14 -16.92
CA SER A 66 -8.43 14.73 -16.60
C SER A 66 -7.50 14.29 -15.46
N ILE A 67 -6.31 14.91 -15.34
CA ILE A 67 -5.36 14.70 -14.23
C ILE A 67 -5.99 15.17 -12.92
N HIS A 68 -6.75 16.27 -12.93
CA HIS A 68 -7.45 16.75 -11.74
C HIS A 68 -8.56 15.78 -11.30
N LYS A 69 -9.35 15.28 -12.26
CA LYS A 69 -10.39 14.25 -12.01
C LYS A 69 -9.80 12.89 -11.59
N GLN A 70 -8.58 12.58 -12.04
CA GLN A 70 -7.83 11.39 -11.66
C GLN A 70 -7.47 11.39 -10.17
N GLY A 71 -6.94 12.51 -9.67
CA GLY A 71 -6.66 12.71 -8.24
C GLY A 71 -7.92 12.61 -7.40
N ASP A 72 -9.00 13.30 -7.81
CA ASP A 72 -10.28 13.34 -7.10
C ASP A 72 -10.91 11.94 -6.89
N THR A 73 -10.90 11.08 -7.93
CA THR A 73 -11.45 9.71 -7.80
C THR A 73 -10.65 8.87 -6.80
N LEU A 74 -9.33 8.95 -6.88
CA LEU A 74 -8.43 8.21 -5.97
C LEU A 74 -8.52 8.73 -4.53
N GLU A 75 -8.69 10.04 -4.35
CA GLU A 75 -8.90 10.66 -3.04
C GLU A 75 -10.20 10.20 -2.40
N LYS A 76 -11.32 10.23 -3.14
CA LYS A 76 -12.62 9.71 -2.66
C LYS A 76 -12.55 8.23 -2.28
N ALA A 77 -11.80 7.43 -3.06
CA ALA A 77 -11.57 6.02 -2.72
C ALA A 77 -10.77 5.89 -1.43
N ALA A 78 -9.71 6.70 -1.25
CA ALA A 78 -8.93 6.72 -0.01
C ALA A 78 -9.76 7.14 1.20
N ASP A 79 -10.67 8.11 1.07
CA ASP A 79 -11.55 8.52 2.17
C ASP A 79 -12.47 7.38 2.61
N THR A 80 -12.97 6.60 1.65
CA THR A 80 -13.77 5.41 1.91
C THR A 80 -12.95 4.33 2.65
N LEU A 81 -11.72 4.06 2.19
CA LEU A 81 -10.79 3.13 2.86
C LEU A 81 -10.39 3.62 4.26
N MET A 82 -10.20 4.93 4.44
CA MET A 82 -9.93 5.54 5.75
C MET A 82 -11.07 5.34 6.72
N SER A 83 -12.33 5.38 6.25
CA SER A 83 -13.49 5.07 7.08
C SER A 83 -13.44 3.62 7.57
N CYS A 84 -13.16 2.67 6.68
CA CYS A 84 -13.00 1.25 7.03
C CYS A 84 -11.86 1.05 8.04
N PHE A 85 -10.74 1.75 7.84
CA PHE A 85 -9.59 1.73 8.75
C PHE A 85 -9.97 2.24 10.14
N ARG A 86 -10.71 3.35 10.23
CA ARG A 86 -11.16 3.90 11.52
C ARG A 86 -12.04 2.92 12.30
N VAL A 87 -12.96 2.23 11.61
CA VAL A 87 -13.79 1.19 12.23
C VAL A 87 -12.91 0.09 12.84
N CYS A 88 -11.93 -0.42 12.08
CA CYS A 88 -11.01 -1.45 12.58
C CYS A 88 -10.11 -0.95 13.72
N ALA A 89 -9.61 0.28 13.63
CA ALA A 89 -8.70 0.86 14.62
C ALA A 89 -9.40 1.16 15.95
N SER A 90 -10.70 1.49 15.91
CA SER A 90 -11.51 1.77 17.10
C SER A 90 -11.94 0.53 17.89
N ASP A 91 -11.62 -0.67 17.41
CA ASP A 91 -11.99 -1.91 18.06
C ASP A 91 -11.16 -2.18 19.32
N ASN A 92 -11.78 -1.94 20.47
CA ASN A 92 -11.19 -2.11 21.79
C ASN A 92 -11.96 -3.13 22.66
N ARG A 93 -12.96 -3.81 22.08
CA ARG A 93 -13.87 -4.69 22.85
C ARG A 93 -13.61 -6.17 22.62
N ALA A 94 -13.22 -6.54 21.40
CA ALA A 94 -12.94 -7.92 21.05
C ALA A 94 -11.63 -8.41 21.69
N GLY A 95 -11.57 -9.72 21.95
CA GLY A 95 -10.30 -10.41 22.20
C GLY A 95 -9.34 -10.26 21.02
N ILE A 96 -8.06 -10.55 21.23
CA ILE A 96 -7.02 -10.38 20.19
C ILE A 96 -7.37 -11.17 18.92
N ASP A 97 -7.86 -12.40 19.06
CA ASP A 97 -8.16 -13.29 17.93
C ASP A 97 -9.36 -12.80 17.11
N ASP A 98 -10.38 -12.29 17.77
CA ASP A 98 -11.60 -11.77 17.14
C ASP A 98 -11.52 -10.27 16.82
N SER A 99 -10.36 -9.65 17.02
CA SER A 99 -10.23 -8.21 16.82
C SER A 99 -10.29 -7.83 15.35
N LYS A 100 -10.99 -6.74 15.06
CA LYS A 100 -10.99 -6.09 13.74
C LYS A 100 -9.65 -5.42 13.43
N LYS A 101 -8.77 -5.25 14.43
CA LYS A 101 -7.41 -4.72 14.26
C LYS A 101 -6.59 -5.55 13.28
N TRP A 102 -6.88 -6.84 13.10
CA TRP A 102 -6.28 -7.69 12.05
C TRP A 102 -6.45 -7.14 10.62
N GLY A 103 -7.48 -6.33 10.37
CA GLY A 103 -7.70 -5.66 9.08
C GLY A 103 -6.84 -4.40 8.85
N MET A 104 -6.26 -3.81 9.90
CA MET A 104 -5.60 -2.50 9.81
C MET A 104 -4.45 -2.49 8.80
N LEU A 105 -3.53 -3.45 8.87
CA LEU A 105 -2.35 -3.44 8.01
C LEU A 105 -2.71 -3.63 6.53
N PHE A 106 -3.74 -4.43 6.23
CA PHE A 106 -4.23 -4.57 4.87
C PHE A 106 -4.74 -3.22 4.32
N LEU A 107 -5.61 -2.55 5.08
CA LEU A 107 -6.18 -1.26 4.69
C LEU A 107 -5.10 -0.18 4.53
N VAL A 108 -4.14 -0.12 5.46
CA VAL A 108 -2.98 0.79 5.36
C VAL A 108 -2.16 0.52 4.10
N ASN A 109 -1.93 -0.74 3.74
CA ASN A 109 -1.23 -1.08 2.50
C ASN A 109 -2.00 -0.66 1.24
N GLN A 110 -3.34 -0.69 1.27
CA GLN A 110 -4.15 -0.15 0.17
C GLN A 110 -4.07 1.38 0.11
N LEU A 111 -4.17 2.06 1.26
CA LEU A 111 -4.06 3.51 1.37
C LEU A 111 -2.70 4.01 0.89
N PHE A 112 -1.60 3.35 1.27
CA PHE A 112 -0.26 3.68 0.77
C PHE A 112 -0.16 3.61 -0.76
N LYS A 113 -0.77 2.60 -1.39
CA LYS A 113 -0.79 2.50 -2.86
C LYS A 113 -1.46 3.71 -3.51
N ILE A 114 -2.54 4.23 -2.89
CA ILE A 114 -3.23 5.43 -3.36
C ILE A 114 -2.38 6.68 -3.07
N TYR A 115 -1.98 6.90 -1.83
CA TYR A 115 -1.28 8.12 -1.40
C TYR A 115 0.06 8.33 -2.09
N PHE A 116 0.81 7.27 -2.37
CA PHE A 116 2.02 7.37 -3.18
C PHE A 116 1.71 7.68 -4.66
N LYS A 117 0.56 7.25 -5.18
CA LYS A 117 0.15 7.54 -6.56
C LYS A 117 -0.32 8.99 -6.73
N ILE A 118 -1.04 9.54 -5.75
CA ILE A 118 -1.51 10.94 -5.76
C ILE A 118 -0.52 11.92 -5.08
N ASN A 119 0.68 11.46 -4.72
CA ASN A 119 1.72 12.24 -4.06
C ASN A 119 1.31 12.92 -2.72
N LYS A 120 0.37 12.33 -1.96
CA LYS A 120 -0.04 12.83 -0.63
C LYS A 120 0.67 12.08 0.51
N LEU A 121 2.01 12.09 0.50
CA LEU A 121 2.84 11.29 1.41
C LEU A 121 2.69 11.67 2.91
N HIS A 122 2.30 12.92 3.19
CA HIS A 122 2.07 13.39 4.56
C HIS A 122 0.96 12.60 5.27
N LEU A 123 -0.04 12.09 4.53
CA LEU A 123 -1.15 11.29 5.06
C LEU A 123 -0.72 9.89 5.52
N CYS A 124 0.49 9.44 5.16
CA CYS A 124 1.00 8.15 5.62
C CYS A 124 1.41 8.18 7.11
N LYS A 125 1.82 9.33 7.66
CA LYS A 125 2.40 9.44 9.01
C LYS A 125 1.44 8.97 10.13
N PRO A 126 0.15 9.35 10.14
CA PRO A 126 -0.80 8.84 11.14
C PRO A 126 -1.03 7.32 11.03
N LEU A 127 -1.06 6.79 9.81
CA LEU A 127 -1.25 5.36 9.57
C LEU A 127 -0.07 4.53 10.07
N ILE A 128 1.16 5.01 9.85
CA ILE A 128 2.39 4.36 10.35
C ILE A 128 2.32 4.27 11.88
N ARG A 129 2.03 5.38 12.55
CA ARG A 129 1.92 5.43 14.02
C ARG A 129 0.89 4.45 14.56
N ALA A 130 -0.28 4.35 13.91
CA ALA A 130 -1.34 3.45 14.34
C ALA A 130 -0.96 1.96 14.21
N ILE A 131 -0.19 1.61 13.19
CA ILE A 131 0.34 0.25 13.04
C ILE A 131 1.45 -0.02 14.06
N ASP A 132 2.38 0.92 14.25
CA ASP A 132 3.50 0.74 15.18
C ASP A 132 3.03 0.66 16.65
N SER A 133 1.91 1.31 16.98
CA SER A 133 1.26 1.23 18.30
C SER A 133 0.33 0.01 18.46
N SER A 134 0.10 -0.76 17.40
CA SER A 134 -0.79 -1.91 17.45
C SER A 134 -0.12 -3.10 18.15
N PRO A 135 -0.82 -3.84 19.02
CA PRO A 135 -0.29 -5.07 19.60
C PRO A 135 -0.03 -6.15 18.54
N LEU A 136 -0.66 -6.04 17.35
CA LEU A 136 -0.56 -7.01 16.26
C LEU A 136 0.59 -6.75 15.29
N LYS A 137 1.41 -5.71 15.50
CA LYS A 137 2.40 -5.21 14.52
C LYS A 137 3.34 -6.30 13.96
N ASP A 138 3.67 -7.31 14.76
CA ASP A 138 4.56 -8.39 14.38
C ASP A 138 3.84 -9.67 13.94
N GLU A 139 2.54 -9.79 14.26
CA GLU A 139 1.68 -10.93 13.98
C GLU A 139 1.07 -10.91 12.58
N TYR A 140 1.01 -9.74 11.94
CA TYR A 140 0.56 -9.67 10.56
C TYR A 140 1.40 -10.54 9.62
N THR A 141 0.76 -11.05 8.58
CA THR A 141 1.43 -11.89 7.58
C THR A 141 2.69 -11.22 7.01
N LYS A 142 3.72 -12.02 6.72
CA LYS A 142 4.99 -11.54 6.12
C LYS A 142 4.74 -10.71 4.86
N ALA A 143 3.78 -11.10 4.02
CA ALA A 143 3.44 -10.38 2.79
C ALA A 143 2.92 -8.95 3.07
N GLN A 144 2.07 -8.78 4.08
CA GLN A 144 1.59 -7.46 4.49
C GLN A 144 2.71 -6.61 5.12
N ARG A 145 3.53 -7.21 6.00
CA ARG A 145 4.67 -6.53 6.64
C ARG A 145 5.71 -6.07 5.61
N VAL A 146 6.04 -6.89 4.61
CA VAL A 146 6.95 -6.52 3.51
C VAL A 146 6.39 -5.33 2.72
N THR A 147 5.09 -5.34 2.39
CA THR A 147 4.45 -4.24 1.66
C THR A 147 4.50 -2.95 2.48
N PHE A 148 4.17 -3.03 3.77
CA PHE A 148 4.21 -1.90 4.68
C PHE A 148 5.62 -1.31 4.77
N LYS A 149 6.62 -2.13 5.08
CA LYS A 149 8.02 -1.70 5.23
C LYS A 149 8.59 -1.12 3.93
N TYR A 150 8.20 -1.64 2.76
CA TYR A 150 8.54 -1.05 1.47
C TYR A 150 8.06 0.40 1.35
N TYR A 151 6.80 0.69 1.68
CA TYR A 151 6.26 2.04 1.59
C TYR A 151 6.79 2.98 2.69
N VAL A 152 6.94 2.49 3.92
CA VAL A 152 7.52 3.30 5.01
C VAL A 152 8.97 3.66 4.70
N GLY A 153 9.77 2.71 4.20
CA GLY A 153 11.15 2.98 3.78
C GLY A 153 11.25 3.98 2.63
N ARG A 154 10.34 3.91 1.65
CA ARG A 154 10.25 4.93 0.59
C ARG A 154 9.90 6.31 1.15
N LYS A 155 8.94 6.39 2.09
CA LYS A 155 8.60 7.65 2.75
C LYS A 155 9.81 8.24 3.49
N ALA A 156 10.53 7.41 4.26
CA ALA A 156 11.74 7.84 4.96
C ALA A 156 12.81 8.37 3.99
N MET A 157 12.96 7.77 2.81
CA MET A 157 13.82 8.29 1.75
C MET A 157 13.38 9.69 1.29
N PHE A 158 12.07 9.94 1.11
CA PHE A 158 11.56 11.28 0.79
C PHE A 158 11.80 12.30 1.91
N ASP A 159 11.73 11.87 3.17
CA ASP A 159 12.03 12.70 4.34
C ASP A 159 13.55 12.86 4.58
N SER A 160 14.40 12.30 3.71
CA SER A 160 15.87 12.26 3.84
C SER A 160 16.39 11.53 5.10
N ASP A 161 15.56 10.69 5.73
CA ASP A 161 16.00 9.78 6.80
C ASP A 161 16.53 8.48 6.17
N PHE A 162 17.77 8.55 5.67
CA PHE A 162 18.38 7.45 4.92
C PHE A 162 18.66 6.23 5.78
N LYS A 163 18.93 6.40 7.10
CA LYS A 163 19.16 5.27 8.01
C LYS A 163 17.88 4.47 8.21
N GLN A 164 16.77 5.14 8.49
CA GLN A 164 15.48 4.47 8.63
C GLN A 164 15.00 3.88 7.29
N ALA A 165 15.23 4.58 6.18
CA ALA A 165 14.92 4.07 4.85
C ALA A 165 15.67 2.76 4.56
N GLU A 166 16.97 2.72 4.88
CA GLU A 166 17.82 1.54 4.72
C GLU A 166 17.29 0.35 5.52
N GLU A 167 16.97 0.55 6.79
CA GLU A 167 16.47 -0.50 7.68
C GLU A 167 15.18 -1.13 7.13
N TYR A 168 14.19 -0.30 6.81
CA TYR A 168 12.89 -0.77 6.33
C TYR A 168 12.95 -1.40 4.93
N LEU A 169 13.71 -0.82 4.01
CA LEU A 169 13.86 -1.38 2.67
C LEU A 169 14.71 -2.67 2.70
N SER A 170 15.70 -2.76 3.58
CA SER A 170 16.48 -4.00 3.78
C SER A 170 15.60 -5.11 4.34
N PHE A 171 14.75 -4.82 5.34
CA PHE A 171 13.76 -5.75 5.85
C PHE A 171 12.82 -6.23 4.74
N ALA A 172 12.27 -5.30 3.96
CA ALA A 172 11.37 -5.63 2.86
C ALA A 172 12.05 -6.54 1.84
N PHE A 173 13.30 -6.27 1.47
CA PHE A 173 14.04 -7.07 0.49
C PHE A 173 14.35 -8.49 0.99
N SER A 174 14.79 -8.62 2.24
CA SER A 174 15.18 -9.91 2.84
C SER A 174 13.96 -10.82 3.06
N HIS A 175 12.83 -10.25 3.46
CA HIS A 175 11.59 -10.99 3.72
C HIS A 175 10.68 -11.14 2.50
N CYS A 176 10.98 -10.46 1.38
CA CYS A 176 10.25 -10.65 0.13
C CYS A 176 10.49 -12.06 -0.42
N HIS A 177 9.41 -12.72 -0.84
CA HIS A 177 9.46 -14.08 -1.35
C HIS A 177 10.43 -14.20 -2.54
N ARG A 178 11.22 -15.29 -2.55
CA ARG A 178 12.29 -15.51 -3.53
C ARG A 178 11.82 -15.59 -4.98
N SER A 179 10.58 -16.04 -5.24
CA SER A 179 10.02 -16.08 -6.60
C SER A 179 9.46 -14.73 -7.06
N SER A 180 9.25 -13.77 -6.16
CA SER A 180 8.67 -12.46 -6.47
C SER A 180 9.73 -11.49 -7.01
N GLN A 181 10.37 -11.84 -8.13
CA GLN A 181 11.47 -11.07 -8.73
C GLN A 181 11.09 -9.62 -9.00
N LYS A 182 9.88 -9.37 -9.49
CA LYS A 182 9.34 -8.02 -9.73
C LYS A 182 9.32 -7.19 -8.45
N ASN A 183 8.84 -7.75 -7.33
CA ASN A 183 8.78 -7.05 -6.04
C ASN A 183 10.19 -6.79 -5.49
N LYS A 184 11.10 -7.77 -5.61
CA LYS A 184 12.50 -7.58 -5.21
C LYS A 184 13.17 -6.46 -5.99
N ARG A 185 12.96 -6.43 -7.31
CA ARG A 185 13.44 -5.34 -8.17
C ARG A 185 12.86 -3.99 -7.74
N MET A 186 11.55 -3.90 -7.49
CA MET A 186 10.93 -2.67 -7.00
C MET A 186 11.55 -2.17 -5.68
N ILE A 187 11.82 -3.07 -4.73
CA ILE A 187 12.47 -2.70 -3.47
C ILE A 187 13.90 -2.20 -3.73
N LEU A 188 14.67 -2.90 -4.58
CA LEU A 188 16.05 -2.54 -4.88
C LEU A 188 16.20 -1.19 -5.57
N ILE A 189 15.24 -0.77 -6.41
CA ILE A 189 15.25 0.57 -7.03
C ILE A 189 15.36 1.68 -5.99
N TYR A 190 14.78 1.49 -4.81
CA TYR A 190 14.84 2.46 -3.72
C TYR A 190 15.97 2.15 -2.72
N LEU A 191 16.24 0.87 -2.46
CA LEU A 191 17.28 0.47 -1.50
C LEU A 191 18.68 0.80 -2.00
N LEU A 192 18.95 0.63 -3.30
CA LEU A 192 20.29 0.85 -3.85
C LEU A 192 20.77 2.29 -3.70
N PRO A 193 20.01 3.33 -4.12
CA PRO A 193 20.40 4.72 -3.87
C PRO A 193 20.69 5.01 -2.40
N VAL A 194 19.85 4.50 -1.48
CA VAL A 194 20.03 4.70 -0.05
C VAL A 194 21.33 4.04 0.44
N LYS A 195 21.58 2.79 0.07
CA LYS A 195 22.83 2.09 0.42
C LYS A 195 24.06 2.80 -0.14
N MET A 196 23.99 3.30 -1.37
CA MET A 196 25.09 4.03 -2.02
C MET A 196 25.40 5.35 -1.31
N LEU A 197 24.37 6.11 -0.90
CA LEU A 197 24.53 7.32 -0.08
C LEU A 197 25.18 7.04 1.28
N LEU A 198 24.94 5.85 1.83
CA LEU A 198 25.55 5.37 3.06
C LEU A 198 26.92 4.70 2.84
N GLY A 199 27.49 4.78 1.63
CA GLY A 199 28.82 4.26 1.30
C GLY A 199 28.87 2.78 0.87
N HIS A 200 27.71 2.11 0.75
CA HIS A 200 27.64 0.72 0.33
C HIS A 200 27.30 0.59 -1.16
N MET A 201 28.31 0.26 -1.96
CA MET A 201 28.17 0.10 -3.40
C MET A 201 27.66 -1.30 -3.79
N PRO A 202 26.71 -1.42 -4.74
CA PRO A 202 26.21 -2.70 -5.20
C PRO A 202 27.25 -3.50 -5.99
N THR A 203 27.07 -4.81 -6.03
CA THR A 203 27.85 -5.68 -6.91
C THR A 203 27.24 -5.75 -8.30
N LEU A 204 28.07 -5.86 -9.34
CA LEU A 204 27.60 -6.00 -10.72
C LEU A 204 26.69 -7.23 -10.91
N ARG A 205 26.95 -8.32 -10.17
CA ARG A 205 26.13 -9.53 -10.18
C ARG A 205 24.70 -9.26 -9.68
N LEU A 206 24.56 -8.45 -8.63
CA LEU A 206 23.25 -8.04 -8.11
C LEU A 206 22.49 -7.21 -9.15
N LEU A 207 23.16 -6.23 -9.78
CA LEU A 207 22.55 -5.36 -10.79
C LEU A 207 22.06 -6.16 -12.00
N LYS A 208 22.87 -7.09 -12.51
CA LYS A 208 22.47 -7.98 -13.61
C LYS A 208 21.30 -8.88 -13.23
N LYS A 209 21.31 -9.46 -12.03
CA LYS A 209 20.27 -10.39 -11.56
C LYS A 209 18.87 -9.77 -11.54
N TYR A 210 18.77 -8.49 -11.17
CA TYR A 210 17.49 -7.81 -11.01
C TYR A 210 17.21 -6.77 -12.11
N ASP A 211 17.99 -6.76 -13.19
CA ASP A 211 17.86 -5.79 -14.28
C ASP A 211 17.89 -4.33 -13.79
N LEU A 212 19.01 -3.98 -13.15
CA LEU A 212 19.25 -2.68 -12.50
C LEU A 212 20.57 -2.04 -12.97
N MET A 213 20.93 -2.25 -14.24
CA MET A 213 22.20 -1.80 -14.81
C MET A 213 22.34 -0.27 -14.86
N GLN A 214 21.25 0.48 -14.75
CA GLN A 214 21.28 1.94 -14.64
C GLN A 214 22.08 2.47 -13.43
N PHE A 215 22.32 1.65 -12.41
CA PHE A 215 23.17 2.02 -11.26
C PHE A 215 24.66 1.68 -11.46
N ALA A 216 25.03 1.01 -12.57
CA ALA A 216 26.39 0.56 -12.80
C ALA A 216 27.37 1.72 -12.98
N ASP A 217 26.98 2.74 -13.76
CA ASP A 217 27.84 3.89 -14.05
C ASP A 217 28.11 4.72 -12.79
N VAL A 218 27.06 4.95 -11.98
CA VAL A 218 27.18 5.64 -10.69
C VAL A 218 28.10 4.84 -9.75
N THR A 219 27.96 3.52 -9.73
CA THR A 219 28.83 2.65 -8.91
C THR A 219 30.30 2.72 -9.34
N LYS A 220 30.55 2.87 -10.65
CA LYS A 220 31.91 3.00 -11.19
C LYS A 220 32.49 4.39 -10.91
N ALA A 221 31.69 5.45 -10.98
CA ALA A 221 32.14 6.83 -10.79
C ALA A 221 32.49 7.16 -9.33
N VAL A 222 31.87 6.50 -8.36
CA VAL A 222 32.11 6.74 -6.92
C VAL A 222 33.29 5.90 -6.38
N ARG A 223 33.77 4.90 -7.12
CA ARG A 223 34.96 4.11 -6.78
C ARG A 223 36.22 4.78 -7.30
#